data_AF-A0A955PPS9-F1
#
_entry.id   AF-A0A955PPS9-F1
#
_cell.length_a   1.000
_cell.length_b   1.000
_cell.length_c   1.000
_cell.angle_alpha   90.00
_cell.angle_beta   90.00
_cell.angle_gamma   90.00
#
_symmetry.space_group_name_H-M   'P 1'
#
loop_
_entity.id
_entity.type
_entity.pdbx_description
1 polymer ?
#
loop_
_entity_poly.entity_id
_entity_poly.type
_entity_poly.pdbx_seq_one_letter_code
_entity_poly.pdbx_strand_id
1 'polypeptide(L)'
;TDLDMTHRTEGLDLIREVKTRYPLMPVILVSAVGTFEEGAKAQELGATSVISKSRIDEELEHLYASLDEIFEQIAAHKTLKSKVDQLVTDFKPDQAVKIEEEINQLISTIQYDMALKGELFEWISRLKDLKMASDRAGFVQEVSTDAGRESLAEIQANLEKEIGPLDEFDPETQAILLAAERMMNDVDPETNTGWARNLGFSYSFAVENEVKNKIEKRFGKFIASDDLRGLLPKLYDGSLDNLSLGLSRYFLLQKGIADEITQDLVRQILERMKKHGMKYKADGLKALGVVVFLFGRNHRFDNLGSPIEINSPLNLRGLSEPETNRLAVLLVRLQHIRNPFIHPEFSEREKIGEMRKLVVECLGLIKKIENQSNR
;
A
#
# COMPACT_ATOMS: atom_id res chain seq x y z
N THR A 1 22.46 -27.67 14.80
CA THR A 1 21.51 -28.75 15.13
C THR A 1 21.47 -29.75 13.99
N ASP A 2 21.22 -31.03 14.27
CA ASP A 2 20.88 -32.02 13.24
C ASP A 2 19.41 -31.87 12.84
N LEU A 3 19.04 -32.26 11.62
CA LEU A 3 17.64 -32.29 11.16
C LEU A 3 16.88 -33.45 11.82
N ASP A 4 17.45 -34.64 11.73
CA ASP A 4 16.91 -35.88 12.27
C ASP A 4 17.66 -36.23 13.55
N MET A 5 17.08 -35.84 14.70
CA MET A 5 17.56 -36.27 16.02
C MET A 5 16.76 -37.51 16.46
N THR A 6 15.81 -37.36 17.39
CA THR A 6 14.94 -38.45 17.86
C THR A 6 13.68 -38.57 17.01
N HIS A 7 13.20 -37.45 16.46
CA HIS A 7 12.07 -37.36 15.53
C HIS A 7 12.38 -36.47 14.32
N ARG A 8 11.68 -36.70 13.20
CA ARG A 8 11.98 -36.12 11.88
C ARG A 8 11.87 -34.58 11.78
N THR A 9 11.21 -33.92 12.73
CA THR A 9 11.04 -32.45 12.75
C THR A 9 11.76 -31.76 13.88
N GLU A 10 12.42 -32.52 14.75
CA GLU A 10 12.96 -32.01 16.02
C GLU A 10 14.01 -30.91 15.80
N GLY A 11 14.84 -31.04 14.76
CA GLY A 11 15.80 -29.99 14.39
C GLY A 11 15.14 -28.67 13.96
N LEU A 12 14.02 -28.74 13.24
CA LEU A 12 13.27 -27.56 12.81
C LEU A 12 12.54 -26.89 13.98
N ASP A 13 11.99 -27.69 14.89
CA ASP A 13 11.33 -27.17 16.09
C ASP A 13 12.34 -26.49 17.02
N LEU A 14 13.56 -27.03 17.13
CA LEU A 14 14.66 -26.41 17.87
C LEU A 14 15.08 -25.07 17.26
N ILE A 15 15.18 -24.96 15.93
CA ILE A 15 15.48 -23.69 15.24
C ILE A 15 14.43 -22.64 15.64
N ARG A 16 13.14 -23.00 15.58
CA ARG A 16 12.04 -22.09 15.95
C ARG A 16 12.15 -21.63 17.39
N GLU A 17 12.39 -22.55 18.32
CA GLU A 17 12.49 -22.23 19.75
C GLU A 17 13.70 -21.33 20.04
N VAL A 18 14.86 -21.68 19.46
CA VAL A 18 16.09 -20.90 19.59
C VAL A 18 15.90 -19.49 19.06
N LYS A 19 15.35 -19.32 17.86
CA LYS A 19 15.13 -17.99 17.27
C LYS A 19 14.09 -17.18 18.00
N THR A 20 13.14 -17.81 18.67
CA THR A 20 12.18 -17.12 19.55
C THR A 20 12.85 -16.57 20.81
N ARG A 21 13.75 -17.33 21.44
CA ARG A 21 14.41 -16.93 22.70
C ARG A 21 15.67 -16.10 22.50
N TYR A 22 16.41 -16.38 21.43
CA TYR A 22 17.70 -15.78 21.10
C TYR A 22 17.72 -15.44 19.60
N PRO A 23 17.03 -14.36 19.18
CA PRO A 23 16.86 -14.02 17.76
C PRO A 23 18.19 -13.86 17.01
N LEU A 24 19.20 -13.32 17.68
CA LEU A 24 20.53 -13.05 17.11
C LEU A 24 21.48 -14.25 17.16
N MET A 25 21.06 -15.40 17.71
CA MET A 25 21.94 -16.57 17.76
C MET A 25 22.00 -17.21 16.37
N PRO A 26 23.19 -17.37 15.76
CA PRO A 26 23.30 -18.09 14.50
C PRO A 26 22.97 -19.57 14.71
N VAL A 27 22.18 -20.14 13.80
CA VAL A 27 21.78 -21.55 13.87
C VAL A 27 22.12 -22.22 12.55
N ILE A 28 22.98 -23.24 12.62
CA ILE A 28 23.36 -24.05 11.46
C ILE A 28 22.62 -25.38 11.55
N LEU A 29 21.91 -25.73 10.48
CA LEU A 29 21.30 -27.04 10.33
C LEU A 29 22.25 -27.96 9.58
N VAL A 30 22.49 -29.15 10.10
CA VAL A 30 23.26 -30.20 9.44
C VAL A 30 22.30 -31.33 9.07
N SER A 31 22.21 -31.73 7.81
CA SER A 31 21.26 -32.76 7.35
C SER A 31 21.95 -33.89 6.56
N ALA A 32 21.52 -35.13 6.80
CA ALA A 32 21.93 -36.31 6.04
C ALA A 32 21.09 -36.53 4.77
N VAL A 33 19.84 -36.07 4.78
CA VAL A 33 18.83 -36.28 3.72
C VAL A 33 18.46 -34.89 3.21
N GLY A 34 19.27 -34.37 2.29
CA GLY A 34 19.07 -33.04 1.72
C GLY A 34 17.95 -33.05 0.69
N THR A 35 16.68 -33.08 1.12
CA THR A 35 15.63 -32.55 0.25
C THR A 35 15.74 -31.02 0.28
N PHE A 36 15.76 -30.39 -0.89
CA PHE A 36 15.82 -28.93 -1.03
C PHE A 36 14.72 -28.23 -0.20
N GLU A 37 13.57 -28.89 -0.04
CA GLU A 37 12.41 -28.41 0.73
C GLU A 37 12.70 -28.26 2.23
N GLU A 38 13.37 -29.23 2.86
CA GLU A 38 13.68 -29.17 4.29
C GLU A 38 14.76 -28.12 4.59
N GLY A 39 15.71 -27.93 3.67
CA GLY A 39 16.70 -26.85 3.76
C GLY A 39 16.08 -25.46 3.60
N ALA A 40 15.20 -25.28 2.60
CA ALA A 40 14.46 -24.03 2.42
C ALA A 40 13.60 -23.72 3.65
N LYS A 41 12.91 -24.72 4.20
CA LYS A 41 12.09 -24.56 5.41
C LYS A 41 12.92 -24.20 6.64
N ALA A 42 14.12 -24.75 6.78
CA ALA A 42 15.02 -24.37 7.86
C ALA A 42 15.45 -22.91 7.76
N GLN A 43 15.76 -22.44 6.54
CA GLN A 43 16.08 -21.02 6.30
C GLN A 43 14.88 -20.11 6.58
N GLU A 44 13.66 -20.52 6.17
CA GLU A 44 12.43 -19.81 6.52
C GLU A 44 12.22 -19.69 8.04
N LEU A 45 12.62 -20.71 8.79
CA LEU A 45 12.55 -20.72 10.26
C LEU A 45 13.71 -19.94 10.93
N GLY A 46 14.62 -19.37 10.14
CA GLY A 46 15.72 -18.54 10.62
C GLY A 46 17.04 -19.29 10.80
N ALA A 47 17.22 -20.47 10.20
CA ALA A 47 18.54 -21.07 10.11
C ALA A 47 19.46 -20.17 9.27
N THR A 48 20.65 -19.90 9.81
CA THR A 48 21.70 -19.14 9.17
C THR A 48 22.24 -19.84 7.93
N SER A 49 22.45 -21.15 8.04
CA SER A 49 22.95 -21.98 6.94
C SER A 49 22.50 -23.42 7.12
N VAL A 50 22.45 -24.16 6.01
CA VAL A 50 22.12 -25.58 5.97
C VAL A 50 23.26 -26.31 5.26
N ILE A 51 23.86 -27.28 5.93
CA ILE A 51 25.02 -28.04 5.44
C ILE A 51 24.63 -29.49 5.24
N SER A 52 25.05 -30.06 4.12
CA SER A 52 24.92 -31.50 3.87
C SER A 52 26.03 -32.27 4.57
N LYS A 53 25.68 -33.33 5.32
CA LYS A 53 26.66 -34.23 5.95
C LYS A 53 27.63 -34.86 4.95
N SER A 54 27.19 -35.10 3.72
CA SER A 54 28.03 -35.68 2.67
C SER A 54 29.09 -34.72 2.13
N ARG A 55 28.95 -33.41 2.36
CA ARG A 55 29.84 -32.35 1.87
C ARG A 55 30.39 -31.47 2.99
N ILE A 56 30.34 -31.96 4.22
CA ILE A 56 30.67 -31.15 5.39
C ILE A 56 32.11 -30.64 5.35
N ASP A 57 33.04 -31.47 4.87
CA ASP A 57 34.46 -31.08 4.78
C ASP A 57 34.70 -30.00 3.72
N GLU A 58 33.95 -30.03 2.60
CA GLU A 58 34.03 -29.01 1.54
C GLU A 58 33.37 -27.68 1.95
N GLU A 59 32.28 -27.75 2.73
CA GLU A 59 31.49 -26.58 3.13
C GLU A 59 31.98 -25.97 4.46
N LEU A 60 32.86 -26.64 5.20
CA LEU A 60 33.33 -26.23 6.52
C LEU A 60 34.06 -24.88 6.49
N GLU A 61 34.97 -24.68 5.52
CA GLU A 61 35.75 -23.44 5.41
C GLU A 61 34.83 -22.25 5.08
N HIS A 62 33.89 -22.46 4.16
CA HIS A 62 32.88 -21.46 3.84
C HIS A 62 31.97 -21.13 5.02
N LEU A 63 31.59 -22.14 5.80
CA LEU A 63 30.81 -21.97 7.01
C LEU A 63 31.53 -21.11 8.04
N TYR A 64 32.81 -21.39 8.30
CA TYR A 64 33.58 -20.60 9.26
C TYR A 64 33.71 -19.14 8.81
N ALA A 65 34.01 -18.90 7.53
CA ALA A 65 34.05 -17.54 6.99
C ALA A 65 32.70 -16.82 7.15
N SER A 66 31.59 -17.50 6.85
CA SER A 66 30.24 -16.94 7.05
C SER A 66 29.92 -16.68 8.53
N LEU A 67 30.36 -17.55 9.44
CA LEU A 67 30.17 -17.37 10.87
C LEU A 67 30.95 -16.15 11.39
N ASP A 68 32.21 -15.99 10.95
CA ASP A 68 33.03 -14.85 11.33
C ASP A 68 32.36 -13.53 10.91
N GLU A 69 31.89 -13.44 9.67
CA GLU A 69 31.12 -12.29 9.17
C GLU A 69 29.88 -12.01 10.02
N ILE A 70 29.15 -13.05 10.42
CA ILE A 70 27.94 -12.90 11.26
C ILE A 70 28.30 -12.42 12.66
N PHE A 71 29.38 -12.92 13.26
CA PHE A 71 29.82 -12.46 14.57
C PHE A 71 30.29 -11.01 14.53
N GLU A 72 30.96 -10.58 13.46
CA GLU A 72 31.30 -9.18 13.23
C GLU A 72 30.04 -8.32 13.12
N GLN A 73 29.03 -8.77 12.38
CA GLN A 73 27.73 -8.08 12.26
C GLN A 73 27.00 -7.99 13.61
N ILE A 74 27.00 -9.05 14.42
CA ILE A 74 26.40 -9.06 15.76
C ILE A 74 27.15 -8.10 16.71
N ALA A 75 28.48 -8.04 16.61
CA ALA A 75 29.29 -7.12 17.41
C ALA A 75 29.03 -5.65 17.01
N ALA A 76 28.95 -5.36 15.71
CA ALA A 76 28.56 -4.07 15.19
C ALA A 76 27.14 -3.69 15.66
N HIS A 77 26.19 -4.62 15.58
CA HIS A 77 24.82 -4.43 16.05
C HIS A 77 24.76 -4.08 17.55
N LYS A 78 25.50 -4.80 18.41
CA LYS A 78 25.57 -4.49 19.85
C LYS A 78 26.15 -3.10 20.12
N THR A 79 27.18 -2.72 19.37
CA THR A 79 27.81 -1.39 19.49
C THR A 79 26.84 -0.30 19.08
N LEU A 80 26.15 -0.48 17.95
CA LEU A 80 25.13 0.45 17.45
C LEU A 80 23.95 0.57 18.40
N LYS A 81 23.48 -0.54 18.97
CA LYS A 81 22.41 -0.53 19.99
C LYS A 81 22.77 0.39 21.15
N SER A 82 23.98 0.28 21.67
CA SER A 82 24.45 1.15 22.75
C SER A 82 24.50 2.62 22.33
N LYS A 83 24.88 2.92 21.08
CA LYS A 83 24.87 4.30 20.55
C LYS A 83 23.45 4.83 20.41
N VAL A 84 22.52 4.03 19.91
CA VAL A 84 21.10 4.39 19.77
C VAL A 84 20.46 4.63 21.14
N ASP A 85 20.69 3.75 22.12
CA ASP A 85 20.15 3.90 23.48
C ASP A 85 20.68 5.17 24.18
N GLN A 86 21.96 5.49 23.98
CA GLN A 86 22.55 6.75 24.47
C GLN A 86 21.89 7.96 23.80
N LEU A 87 21.71 7.90 22.48
CA LEU A 87 21.11 8.99 21.70
C LEU A 87 19.61 9.19 22.01
N VAL A 88 18.89 8.12 22.34
CA VAL A 88 17.51 8.21 22.81
C VAL A 88 17.42 8.95 24.15
N THR A 89 18.46 8.83 24.98
CA THR A 89 18.52 9.46 26.31
C THR A 89 18.98 10.92 26.23
N ASP A 90 19.94 11.24 25.36
CA ASP A 90 20.48 12.60 25.13
C ASP A 90 20.53 12.87 23.63
N PHE A 91 19.40 13.31 23.07
CA PHE A 91 19.21 13.41 21.62
C PHE A 91 20.00 14.56 21.01
N LYS A 92 20.86 14.23 20.04
CA LYS A 92 21.65 15.18 19.25
C LYS A 92 21.43 14.91 17.75
N PRO A 93 20.83 15.85 16.99
CA PRO A 93 20.49 15.66 15.58
C PRO A 93 21.67 15.23 14.70
N ASP A 94 22.85 15.83 14.89
CA ASP A 94 24.06 15.50 14.11
C ASP A 94 24.58 14.09 14.36
N GLN A 95 24.37 13.57 15.58
CA GLN A 95 24.73 12.19 15.93
C GLN A 95 23.70 11.19 15.39
N ALA A 96 22.42 11.58 15.33
CA ALA A 96 21.36 10.75 14.76
C ALA A 96 21.59 10.45 13.28
N VAL A 97 22.01 11.45 12.49
CA VAL A 97 22.31 11.26 11.05
C VAL A 97 23.46 10.28 10.85
N LYS A 98 24.54 10.43 11.62
CA LYS A 98 25.71 9.53 11.52
C LYS A 98 25.35 8.09 11.92
N ILE A 99 24.55 7.93 12.97
CA ILE A 99 24.10 6.60 13.41
C ILE A 99 23.14 5.98 12.38
N GLU A 100 22.26 6.76 11.75
CA GLU A 100 21.40 6.29 10.66
C GLU A 100 22.22 5.81 9.45
N GLU A 101 23.29 6.52 9.08
CA GLU A 101 24.23 6.09 8.05
C GLU A 101 24.93 4.77 8.41
N GLU A 102 25.45 4.65 9.64
CA GLU A 102 26.08 3.41 10.12
C GLU A 102 25.08 2.23 10.13
N ILE A 103 23.81 2.47 10.52
CA ILE A 103 22.76 1.45 10.50
C ILE A 103 22.46 1.02 9.05
N ASN A 104 22.32 1.97 8.11
CA ASN A 104 22.06 1.65 6.71
C ASN A 104 23.21 0.87 6.05
N GLN A 105 24.46 1.17 6.42
CA GLN A 105 25.63 0.38 6.02
C GLN A 105 25.60 -1.04 6.58
N LEU A 106 25.14 -1.22 7.83
CA LEU A 106 24.98 -2.56 8.38
C LEU A 106 23.83 -3.32 7.70
N ILE A 107 22.70 -2.66 7.40
CA ILE A 107 21.58 -3.27 6.67
C ILE A 107 22.01 -3.81 5.29
N SER A 108 22.85 -3.08 4.57
CA SER A 108 23.31 -3.49 3.23
C SER A 108 24.30 -4.66 3.25
N THR A 109 24.97 -4.90 4.38
CA THR A 109 25.95 -5.99 4.54
C THR A 109 25.32 -7.27 5.08
N ILE A 110 24.19 -7.21 5.78
CA ILE A 110 23.51 -8.40 6.30
C ILE A 110 22.86 -9.19 5.16
N GLN A 111 23.30 -10.42 4.97
CA GLN A 111 22.72 -11.33 3.98
C GLN A 111 21.71 -12.32 4.56
N TYR A 112 21.89 -12.77 5.81
CA TYR A 112 21.26 -14.00 6.30
C TYR A 112 20.30 -13.85 7.49
N ASP A 113 20.25 -12.69 8.17
CA ASP A 113 19.43 -12.53 9.38
C ASP A 113 18.35 -11.44 9.23
N MET A 114 17.11 -11.88 8.95
CA MET A 114 15.94 -11.02 8.81
C MET A 114 15.50 -10.40 10.15
N ALA A 115 15.77 -11.05 11.28
CA ALA A 115 15.42 -10.51 12.60
C ALA A 115 16.31 -9.31 12.93
N LEU A 116 17.61 -9.42 12.63
CA LEU A 116 18.56 -8.31 12.83
C LEU A 116 18.24 -7.13 11.91
N LYS A 117 17.83 -7.36 10.65
CA LYS A 117 17.30 -6.29 9.79
C LYS A 117 16.05 -5.62 10.37
N GLY A 118 15.14 -6.41 10.92
CA GLY A 118 13.93 -5.92 11.58
C GLY A 118 14.23 -4.94 12.73
N GLU A 119 15.13 -5.30 13.64
CA GLU A 119 15.56 -4.43 14.75
C GLU A 119 16.21 -3.13 14.23
N LEU A 120 17.07 -3.23 13.22
CA LEU A 120 17.71 -2.05 12.63
C LEU A 120 16.71 -1.07 11.98
N PHE A 121 15.69 -1.59 11.29
CA PHE A 121 14.61 -0.74 10.75
C PHE A 121 13.78 -0.07 11.85
N GLU A 122 13.51 -0.78 12.95
CA GLU A 122 12.83 -0.20 14.12
C GLU A 122 13.63 0.96 14.72
N TRP A 123 14.96 0.81 14.82
CA TRP A 123 15.83 1.88 15.31
C TRP A 123 15.84 3.10 14.39
N ILE A 124 15.89 2.90 13.07
CA ILE A 124 15.75 4.00 12.10
C ILE A 124 14.42 4.73 12.30
N SER A 125 13.31 3.99 12.45
CA SER A 125 12.00 4.59 12.70
C SER A 125 12.01 5.44 13.97
N ARG A 126 12.56 4.89 15.07
CA ARG A 126 12.65 5.57 16.35
C ARG A 126 13.52 6.84 16.29
N LEU A 127 14.64 6.80 15.56
CA LEU A 127 15.49 7.98 15.36
C LEU A 127 14.77 9.06 14.53
N LYS A 128 13.98 8.66 13.53
CA LYS A 128 13.16 9.59 12.74
C LYS A 128 12.07 10.23 13.60
N ASP A 129 11.40 9.47 14.45
CA ASP A 129 10.39 9.99 15.37
C ASP A 129 10.99 10.99 16.37
N LEU A 130 12.18 10.70 16.92
CA LEU A 130 12.91 11.61 17.80
C LEU A 130 13.36 12.88 17.07
N LYS A 131 13.83 12.76 15.82
CA LYS A 131 14.15 13.91 14.97
C LYS A 131 12.92 14.78 14.73
N MET A 132 11.78 14.18 14.36
CA MET A 132 10.53 14.90 14.19
C MET A 132 10.04 15.57 15.48
N ALA A 133 10.21 14.92 16.64
CA ALA A 133 9.86 15.50 17.93
C ALA A 133 10.77 16.68 18.31
N SER A 134 12.08 16.57 18.07
CA SER A 134 13.05 17.66 18.25
C SER A 134 12.77 18.82 17.30
N ASP A 135 12.49 18.53 16.03
CA ASP A 135 12.14 19.53 15.02
C ASP A 135 10.83 20.24 15.41
N ARG A 136 9.84 19.53 15.97
CA ARG A 136 8.60 20.13 16.52
C ARG A 136 8.85 20.98 17.76
N ALA A 137 9.77 20.59 18.65
CA ALA A 137 10.12 21.37 19.83
C ALA A 137 10.87 22.66 19.45
N GLY A 138 11.73 22.63 18.42
CA GLY A 138 12.31 23.83 17.81
C GLY A 138 11.28 24.68 17.06
N PHE A 139 10.31 24.05 16.40
CA PHE A 139 9.22 24.70 15.67
C PHE A 139 8.36 25.60 16.56
N VAL A 140 8.13 25.27 17.84
CA VAL A 140 7.33 26.11 18.75
C VAL A 140 8.07 27.41 19.12
N GLN A 141 9.40 27.47 18.97
CA GLN A 141 10.21 28.64 19.32
C GLN A 141 10.60 29.51 18.11
N GLU A 142 10.58 28.95 16.89
CA GLU A 142 10.93 29.65 15.63
C GLU A 142 9.75 30.15 14.79
N VAL A 143 8.48 29.93 15.18
CA VAL A 143 7.29 30.45 14.45
C VAL A 143 7.15 31.99 14.52
N SER A 144 8.10 32.70 15.13
CA SER A 144 8.04 34.17 15.21
C SER A 144 8.81 34.91 14.11
N THR A 145 9.59 34.25 13.24
CA THR A 145 10.34 34.95 12.18
C THR A 145 10.64 34.07 10.95
N ASP A 146 10.53 34.70 9.78
CA ASP A 146 10.85 34.26 8.40
C ASP A 146 9.75 33.49 7.63
N ALA A 147 8.97 34.14 6.76
CA ALA A 147 9.32 34.85 5.50
C ALA A 147 9.90 33.91 4.44
N GLY A 148 9.07 32.99 3.94
CA GLY A 148 9.42 32.13 2.79
C GLY A 148 8.54 30.88 2.60
N ARG A 149 7.72 30.52 3.58
CA ARG A 149 6.74 29.42 3.46
C ARG A 149 5.36 29.98 3.17
N GLU A 150 4.66 29.40 2.19
CA GLU A 150 3.26 29.73 1.97
C GLU A 150 2.48 29.50 3.27
N SER A 151 1.74 30.51 3.71
CA SER A 151 0.87 30.36 4.87
C SER A 151 -0.20 29.30 4.57
N LEU A 152 -0.74 28.64 5.60
CA LEU A 152 -1.86 27.69 5.40
C LEU A 152 -3.04 28.33 4.68
N ALA A 153 -3.24 29.65 4.86
CA ALA A 153 -4.25 30.42 4.14
C ALA A 153 -3.95 30.56 2.64
N GLU A 154 -2.69 30.66 2.23
CA GLU A 154 -2.28 30.70 0.82
C GLU A 154 -2.44 29.34 0.16
N ILE A 155 -2.04 28.26 0.84
CA ILE A 155 -2.24 26.88 0.37
C ILE A 155 -3.73 26.60 0.15
N GLN A 156 -4.55 26.95 1.14
CA GLN A 156 -6.01 26.85 1.04
C GLN A 156 -6.54 27.66 -0.15
N ALA A 157 -6.14 28.93 -0.29
CA ALA A 157 -6.59 29.77 -1.38
C ALA A 157 -6.17 29.23 -2.76
N ASN A 158 -5.01 28.60 -2.87
CA ASN A 158 -4.53 27.99 -4.11
C ASN A 158 -5.33 26.73 -4.46
N LEU A 159 -5.59 25.85 -3.50
CA LEU A 159 -6.50 24.71 -3.69
C LEU A 159 -7.91 25.17 -4.08
N GLU A 160 -8.46 26.17 -3.40
CA GLU A 160 -9.81 26.67 -3.68
C GLU A 160 -9.94 27.27 -5.08
N LYS A 161 -8.86 27.80 -5.66
CA LYS A 161 -8.85 28.22 -7.08
C LYS A 161 -8.96 27.04 -8.04
N GLU A 162 -8.39 25.89 -7.70
CA GLU A 162 -8.33 24.71 -8.58
C GLU A 162 -9.59 23.83 -8.47
N ILE A 163 -10.05 23.56 -7.25
CA ILE A 163 -11.17 22.63 -6.99
C ILE A 163 -12.43 23.32 -6.46
N GLY A 164 -12.39 24.64 -6.29
CA GLY A 164 -13.47 25.44 -5.70
C GLY A 164 -13.48 25.40 -4.17
N PRO A 165 -14.50 25.99 -3.52
CA PRO A 165 -14.58 26.09 -2.07
C PRO A 165 -14.37 24.75 -1.36
N LEU A 166 -13.45 24.71 -0.38
CA LEU A 166 -13.08 23.49 0.32
C LEU A 166 -14.14 23.02 1.32
N ASP A 167 -14.97 23.93 1.81
CA ASP A 167 -16.07 23.68 2.75
C ASP A 167 -17.17 22.78 2.17
N GLU A 168 -17.19 22.57 0.85
CA GLU A 168 -18.08 21.63 0.18
C GLU A 168 -17.65 20.16 0.28
N PHE A 169 -16.39 19.90 0.66
CA PHE A 169 -15.85 18.54 0.87
C PHE A 169 -15.99 18.10 2.33
N ASP A 170 -15.82 16.82 2.59
CA ASP A 170 -15.82 16.30 3.96
C ASP A 170 -14.65 16.88 4.79
N PRO A 171 -14.85 17.19 6.09
CA PRO A 171 -13.78 17.75 6.94
C PRO A 171 -12.51 16.89 7.00
N GLU A 172 -12.63 15.55 6.94
CA GLU A 172 -11.49 14.66 6.90
C GLU A 172 -10.75 14.77 5.55
N THR A 173 -11.48 14.82 4.44
CA THR A 173 -10.92 15.08 3.10
C THR A 173 -10.15 16.40 3.09
N GLN A 174 -10.73 17.47 3.65
CA GLN A 174 -10.09 18.80 3.73
C GLN A 174 -8.78 18.74 4.51
N ALA A 175 -8.80 18.13 5.71
CA ALA A 175 -7.62 18.02 6.56
C ALA A 175 -6.49 17.23 5.89
N ILE A 176 -6.82 16.12 5.22
CA ILE A 176 -5.84 15.29 4.51
C ILE A 176 -5.26 16.04 3.31
N LEU A 177 -6.07 16.76 2.52
CA LEU A 177 -5.59 17.53 1.37
C LEU A 177 -4.68 18.67 1.79
N LEU A 178 -5.05 19.45 2.81
CA LEU A 178 -4.23 20.54 3.32
C LEU A 178 -2.90 20.03 3.88
N ALA A 179 -2.92 18.88 4.56
CA ALA A 179 -1.70 18.23 5.02
C ALA A 179 -0.82 17.79 3.84
N ALA A 180 -1.40 17.19 2.79
CA ALA A 180 -0.68 16.75 1.61
C ALA A 180 -0.04 17.92 0.85
N GLU A 181 -0.78 19.01 0.60
CA GLU A 181 -0.24 20.20 -0.07
C GLU A 181 0.87 20.86 0.74
N ARG A 182 0.71 20.97 2.06
CA ARG A 182 1.77 21.49 2.93
C ARG A 182 3.03 20.64 2.82
N MET A 183 2.90 19.31 2.88
CA MET A 183 4.03 18.39 2.75
C MET A 183 4.72 18.51 1.38
N MET A 184 3.95 18.75 0.31
CA MET A 184 4.47 18.95 -1.04
C MET A 184 5.26 20.26 -1.18
N ASN A 185 4.88 21.30 -0.43
CA ASN A 185 5.58 22.59 -0.39
C ASN A 185 6.80 22.60 0.55
N ASP A 186 6.76 21.84 1.65
CA ASP A 186 7.80 21.85 2.69
C ASP A 186 9.01 20.94 2.37
N VAL A 187 8.84 19.93 1.51
CA VAL A 187 9.86 18.92 1.22
C VAL A 187 9.90 18.63 -0.27
N ASP A 188 11.09 18.71 -0.87
CA ASP A 188 11.30 18.24 -2.24
C ASP A 188 11.08 16.70 -2.27
N PRO A 189 9.99 16.21 -2.88
CA PRO A 189 9.68 14.80 -2.90
C PRO A 189 10.71 13.97 -3.67
N GLU A 190 11.57 14.61 -4.48
CA GLU A 190 12.65 13.97 -5.24
C GLU A 190 13.77 13.46 -4.35
N THR A 191 13.96 14.07 -3.17
CA THR A 191 15.05 13.75 -2.25
C THR A 191 14.64 12.77 -1.14
N ASN A 192 13.35 12.49 -0.99
CA ASN A 192 12.84 11.70 0.14
C ASN A 192 11.70 10.74 -0.23
N THR A 193 12.07 9.51 -0.59
CA THR A 193 11.15 8.44 -1.03
C THR A 193 10.08 8.05 0.01
N GLY A 194 10.37 8.21 1.30
CA GLY A 194 9.39 7.98 2.38
C GLY A 194 8.27 9.03 2.39
N TRP A 195 8.59 10.28 2.07
CA TRP A 195 7.61 11.37 2.00
C TRP A 195 6.78 11.31 0.73
N ALA A 196 7.40 10.95 -0.39
CA ALA A 196 6.70 10.67 -1.64
C ALA A 196 5.59 9.61 -1.46
N ARG A 197 5.88 8.55 -0.69
CA ARG A 197 4.90 7.52 -0.35
C ARG A 197 3.75 8.06 0.50
N ASN A 198 4.04 8.85 1.53
CA ASN A 198 3.03 9.44 2.42
C ASN A 198 2.13 10.45 1.69
N LEU A 199 2.70 11.28 0.82
CA LEU A 199 1.96 12.13 -0.11
C LEU A 199 1.04 11.28 -1.00
N GLY A 200 1.59 10.20 -1.56
CA GLY A 200 0.87 9.23 -2.37
C GLY A 200 -0.41 8.70 -1.73
N PHE A 201 -0.28 8.26 -0.48
CA PHE A 201 -1.41 7.79 0.32
C PHE A 201 -2.37 8.91 0.67
N SER A 202 -1.87 10.07 1.10
CA SER A 202 -2.73 11.18 1.55
C SER A 202 -3.65 11.64 0.43
N TYR A 203 -3.10 11.90 -0.76
CA TYR A 203 -3.89 12.24 -1.95
C TYR A 203 -4.93 11.18 -2.32
N SER A 204 -4.52 9.91 -2.30
CA SER A 204 -5.43 8.80 -2.62
C SER A 204 -6.55 8.65 -1.59
N PHE A 205 -6.25 8.81 -0.30
CA PHE A 205 -7.24 8.70 0.77
C PHE A 205 -8.22 9.86 0.76
N ALA A 206 -7.78 11.09 0.46
CA ALA A 206 -8.68 12.23 0.30
C ALA A 206 -9.74 11.95 -0.79
N VAL A 207 -9.32 11.47 -1.96
CA VAL A 207 -10.26 11.09 -3.04
C VAL A 207 -11.14 9.92 -2.62
N GLU A 208 -10.57 8.90 -1.98
CA GLU A 208 -11.31 7.71 -1.56
C GLU A 208 -12.43 8.06 -0.56
N ASN A 209 -12.12 8.88 0.45
CA ASN A 209 -13.08 9.35 1.45
C ASN A 209 -14.21 10.15 0.80
N GLU A 210 -13.87 11.07 -0.10
CA GLU A 210 -14.87 11.90 -0.75
C GLU A 210 -15.80 11.08 -1.66
N VAL A 211 -15.27 10.15 -2.44
CA VAL A 211 -16.09 9.23 -3.24
C VAL A 211 -17.00 8.40 -2.34
N LYS A 212 -16.46 7.81 -1.27
CA LYS A 212 -17.23 7.02 -0.31
C LYS A 212 -18.38 7.85 0.25
N ASN A 213 -18.13 9.07 0.70
CA ASN A 213 -19.18 9.95 1.23
C ASN A 213 -20.30 10.24 0.21
N LYS A 214 -19.97 10.41 -1.07
CA LYS A 214 -20.98 10.65 -2.13
C LYS A 214 -21.76 9.39 -2.53
N ILE A 215 -21.12 8.22 -2.54
CA ILE A 215 -21.72 7.00 -3.12
C ILE A 215 -22.14 5.93 -2.11
N GLU A 216 -21.60 5.90 -0.90
CA GLU A 216 -21.78 4.80 0.06
C GLU A 216 -23.25 4.52 0.37
N LYS A 217 -24.05 5.57 0.64
CA LYS A 217 -25.49 5.40 0.90
C LYS A 217 -26.25 4.84 -0.30
N ARG A 218 -25.88 5.25 -1.52
CA ARG A 218 -26.54 4.79 -2.77
C ARG A 218 -26.15 3.36 -3.07
N PHE A 219 -24.87 3.05 -2.95
CA PHE A 219 -24.32 1.73 -3.15
C PHE A 219 -24.84 0.74 -2.11
N GLY A 220 -24.91 1.12 -0.83
CA GLY A 220 -25.49 0.29 0.23
C GLY A 220 -26.96 -0.06 -0.01
N LYS A 221 -27.77 0.91 -0.47
CA LYS A 221 -29.16 0.66 -0.87
C LYS A 221 -29.25 -0.28 -2.07
N PHE A 222 -28.41 -0.09 -3.08
CA PHE A 222 -28.37 -0.94 -4.27
C PHE A 222 -27.91 -2.37 -3.95
N ILE A 223 -26.92 -2.53 -3.07
CA ILE A 223 -26.44 -3.84 -2.63
C ILE A 223 -27.50 -4.64 -1.88
N ALA A 224 -28.34 -3.95 -1.13
CA ALA A 224 -29.45 -4.55 -0.40
C ALA A 224 -30.67 -4.83 -1.29
N SER A 225 -30.73 -4.30 -2.52
CA SER A 225 -31.89 -4.42 -3.39
C SER A 225 -31.94 -5.77 -4.11
N ASP A 226 -33.16 -6.17 -4.47
CA ASP A 226 -33.38 -7.36 -5.30
C ASP A 226 -32.88 -7.16 -6.74
N ASP A 227 -32.70 -5.91 -7.18
CA ASP A 227 -32.15 -5.59 -8.50
C ASP A 227 -30.74 -6.15 -8.66
N LEU A 228 -29.85 -5.93 -7.66
CA LEU A 228 -28.50 -6.48 -7.72
C LEU A 228 -28.54 -8.02 -7.66
N ARG A 229 -29.42 -8.61 -6.85
CA ARG A 229 -29.56 -10.07 -6.77
C ARG A 229 -29.98 -10.68 -8.12
N GLY A 230 -30.85 -10.01 -8.87
CA GLY A 230 -31.24 -10.41 -10.21
C GLY A 230 -30.19 -10.11 -11.29
N LEU A 231 -29.39 -9.06 -11.11
CA LEU A 231 -28.38 -8.62 -12.07
C LEU A 231 -27.07 -9.41 -11.94
N LEU A 232 -26.62 -9.71 -10.72
CA LEU A 232 -25.30 -10.29 -10.45
C LEU A 232 -25.05 -11.64 -11.16
N PRO A 233 -26.01 -12.60 -11.19
CA PRO A 233 -25.85 -13.84 -11.97
C PRO A 233 -25.77 -13.62 -13.49
N LYS A 234 -26.24 -12.46 -13.98
CA LYS A 234 -26.16 -12.09 -15.40
C LYS A 234 -24.82 -11.44 -15.76
N LEU A 235 -24.13 -10.86 -14.78
CA LEU A 235 -22.82 -10.23 -14.94
C LEU A 235 -21.66 -11.21 -14.69
N TYR A 236 -21.85 -12.15 -13.77
CA TYR A 236 -20.83 -13.11 -13.36
C TYR A 236 -21.39 -14.53 -13.42
N ASP A 237 -20.74 -15.37 -14.23
CA ASP A 237 -21.08 -16.77 -14.41
C ASP A 237 -20.36 -17.63 -13.36
N GLY A 238 -21.13 -18.13 -12.40
CA GLY A 238 -20.60 -18.97 -11.33
C GLY A 238 -20.11 -20.36 -11.78
N SER A 239 -20.51 -20.83 -12.96
CA SER A 239 -20.05 -22.12 -13.50
C SER A 239 -18.69 -22.01 -14.17
N LEU A 240 -18.39 -20.85 -14.74
CA LEU A 240 -17.12 -20.55 -15.40
C LEU A 240 -16.13 -19.82 -14.49
N ASP A 241 -16.55 -19.46 -13.28
CA ASP A 241 -15.80 -18.58 -12.36
C ASP A 241 -15.28 -17.32 -13.08
N ASN A 242 -16.12 -16.74 -13.92
CA ASN A 242 -15.71 -15.65 -14.81
C ASN A 242 -16.87 -14.67 -15.09
N LEU A 243 -16.56 -13.55 -15.75
CA LEU A 243 -17.57 -12.64 -16.28
C LEU A 243 -18.46 -13.38 -17.28
N SER A 244 -19.73 -12.97 -17.37
CA SER A 244 -20.60 -13.48 -18.43
C SER A 244 -20.04 -13.14 -19.81
N LEU A 245 -20.32 -13.97 -20.81
CA LEU A 245 -19.83 -13.72 -22.18
C LEU A 245 -20.29 -12.37 -22.72
N GLY A 246 -21.53 -11.97 -22.42
CA GLY A 246 -22.05 -10.66 -22.79
C GLY A 246 -21.25 -9.51 -22.18
N LEU A 247 -20.93 -9.58 -20.89
CA LEU A 247 -20.14 -8.56 -20.21
C LEU A 247 -18.69 -8.55 -20.71
N SER A 248 -18.10 -9.73 -20.92
CA SER A 248 -16.73 -9.86 -21.47
C SER A 248 -16.63 -9.20 -22.85
N ARG A 249 -17.61 -9.47 -23.74
CA ARG A 249 -17.69 -8.82 -25.06
C ARG A 249 -17.90 -7.32 -24.94
N TYR A 250 -18.76 -6.88 -24.02
CA TYR A 250 -18.97 -5.46 -23.76
C TYR A 250 -17.66 -4.75 -23.39
N PHE A 251 -16.84 -5.35 -22.52
CA PHE A 251 -15.52 -4.82 -22.16
C PHE A 251 -14.58 -4.72 -23.36
N LEU A 252 -14.54 -5.74 -24.23
CA LEU A 252 -13.68 -5.71 -25.43
C LEU A 252 -14.05 -4.59 -26.40
N LEU A 253 -15.30 -4.15 -26.42
CA LEU A 253 -15.78 -3.06 -27.29
C LEU A 253 -15.51 -1.67 -26.72
N GLN A 254 -15.24 -1.55 -25.40
CA GLN A 254 -14.94 -0.28 -24.72
C GLN A 254 -13.44 0.04 -24.80
N LYS A 255 -12.95 0.28 -26.03
CA LYS A 255 -11.55 0.68 -26.28
C LYS A 255 -11.20 1.95 -25.49
N GLY A 256 -10.08 1.94 -24.77
CA GLY A 256 -9.58 3.06 -23.96
C GLY A 256 -10.00 3.04 -22.48
N ILE A 257 -11.10 2.37 -22.11
CA ILE A 257 -11.46 2.14 -20.70
C ILE A 257 -10.83 0.84 -20.18
N ALA A 258 -10.77 -0.16 -21.05
CA ALA A 258 -10.22 -1.49 -20.75
C ALA A 258 -8.72 -1.46 -20.39
N ASP A 259 -8.00 -0.39 -20.77
CA ASP A 259 -6.57 -0.23 -20.47
C ASP A 259 -6.33 -0.04 -18.96
N GLU A 260 -7.29 0.54 -18.25
CA GLU A 260 -7.20 0.77 -16.80
C GLU A 260 -8.15 -0.15 -16.01
N ILE A 261 -9.37 -0.37 -16.51
CA ILE A 261 -10.38 -1.24 -15.89
C ILE A 261 -10.39 -2.59 -16.60
N THR A 262 -9.58 -3.52 -16.10
CA THR A 262 -9.43 -4.85 -16.70
C THR A 262 -10.59 -5.79 -16.40
N GLN A 263 -10.82 -6.77 -17.28
CA GLN A 263 -11.83 -7.82 -17.04
C GLN A 263 -11.58 -8.60 -15.75
N ASP A 264 -10.30 -8.89 -15.43
CA ASP A 264 -9.96 -9.59 -14.20
C ASP A 264 -10.28 -8.77 -12.95
N LEU A 265 -9.99 -7.46 -12.96
CA LEU A 265 -10.38 -6.58 -11.86
C LEU A 265 -11.90 -6.61 -11.63
N VAL A 266 -12.67 -6.54 -12.72
CA VAL A 266 -14.14 -6.56 -12.64
C VAL A 266 -14.65 -7.91 -12.14
N ARG A 267 -14.05 -9.01 -12.60
CA ARG A 267 -14.35 -10.38 -12.16
C ARG A 267 -14.16 -10.52 -10.66
N GLN A 268 -13.00 -10.11 -10.14
CA GLN A 268 -12.69 -10.16 -8.70
C GLN A 268 -13.70 -9.36 -7.86
N ILE A 269 -14.11 -8.18 -8.33
CA ILE A 269 -15.07 -7.34 -7.61
C ILE A 269 -16.47 -7.98 -7.61
N LEU A 270 -16.95 -8.49 -8.75
CA LEU A 270 -18.24 -9.16 -8.84
C LEU A 270 -18.27 -10.49 -8.04
N GLU A 271 -17.18 -11.25 -8.05
CA GLU A 271 -17.02 -12.46 -7.23
C GLU A 271 -17.15 -12.12 -5.74
N ARG A 272 -16.47 -11.07 -5.27
CA ARG A 272 -16.58 -10.61 -3.89
C ARG A 272 -17.98 -10.11 -3.55
N MET A 273 -18.64 -9.38 -4.46
CA MET A 273 -20.04 -8.97 -4.28
C MET A 273 -20.95 -10.19 -4.13
N LYS A 274 -20.74 -11.25 -4.93
CA LYS A 274 -21.51 -12.50 -4.84
C LYS A 274 -21.27 -13.23 -3.53
N LYS A 275 -20.00 -13.32 -3.10
CA LYS A 275 -19.59 -14.00 -1.87
C LYS A 275 -20.12 -13.31 -0.61
N HIS A 276 -20.06 -11.98 -0.57
CA HIS A 276 -20.39 -11.21 0.63
C HIS A 276 -21.82 -10.63 0.63
N GLY A 277 -22.47 -10.55 -0.54
CA GLY A 277 -23.84 -10.05 -0.69
C GLY A 277 -24.03 -8.68 -0.03
N MET A 278 -25.02 -8.59 0.85
CA MET A 278 -25.34 -7.35 1.58
C MET A 278 -24.21 -6.85 2.51
N LYS A 279 -23.22 -7.69 2.82
CA LYS A 279 -22.06 -7.31 3.64
C LYS A 279 -20.90 -6.76 2.81
N TYR A 280 -20.97 -6.80 1.48
CA TYR A 280 -19.91 -6.27 0.64
C TYR A 280 -19.81 -4.75 0.81
N LYS A 281 -18.57 -4.26 0.95
CA LYS A 281 -18.23 -2.84 0.93
C LYS A 281 -17.22 -2.61 -0.17
N ALA A 282 -17.43 -1.56 -0.97
CA ALA A 282 -16.46 -1.14 -1.97
C ALA A 282 -15.33 -0.40 -1.26
N ASP A 283 -14.30 -1.14 -0.89
CA ASP A 283 -13.14 -0.60 -0.19
C ASP A 283 -11.95 -0.45 -1.13
N GLY A 284 -11.28 0.70 -1.07
CA GLY A 284 -10.23 1.08 -2.01
C GLY A 284 -10.73 1.66 -3.34
N LEU A 285 -9.92 2.56 -3.89
CA LEU A 285 -10.20 3.27 -5.15
C LEU A 285 -10.48 2.33 -6.34
N LYS A 286 -9.82 1.17 -6.41
CA LYS A 286 -10.08 0.14 -7.45
C LYS A 286 -11.52 -0.38 -7.43
N ALA A 287 -12.01 -0.73 -6.24
CA ALA A 287 -13.36 -1.25 -6.08
C ALA A 287 -14.40 -0.16 -6.37
N LEU A 288 -14.15 1.06 -5.89
CA LEU A 288 -15.01 2.22 -6.16
C LEU A 288 -15.05 2.53 -7.66
N GLY A 289 -13.91 2.49 -8.36
CA GLY A 289 -13.82 2.70 -9.80
C GLY A 289 -14.65 1.68 -10.59
N VAL A 290 -14.56 0.38 -10.26
CA VAL A 290 -15.41 -0.66 -10.90
C VAL A 290 -16.89 -0.44 -10.60
N VAL A 291 -17.24 -0.07 -9.37
CA VAL A 291 -18.63 0.20 -8.97
C VAL A 291 -19.20 1.40 -9.73
N VAL A 292 -18.44 2.49 -9.86
CA VAL A 292 -18.83 3.66 -10.65
C VAL A 292 -18.96 3.30 -12.14
N PHE A 293 -18.03 2.51 -12.68
CA PHE A 293 -18.08 2.08 -14.08
C PHE A 293 -19.31 1.23 -14.40
N LEU A 294 -19.61 0.22 -13.57
CA LEU A 294 -20.70 -0.72 -13.80
C LEU A 294 -22.06 -0.18 -13.40
N PHE A 295 -22.15 0.66 -12.38
CA PHE A 295 -23.43 1.04 -11.79
C PHE A 295 -23.67 2.56 -11.75
N GLY A 296 -22.69 3.36 -12.16
CA GLY A 296 -22.80 4.81 -12.22
C GLY A 296 -23.52 5.35 -13.45
N ARG A 297 -23.69 4.54 -14.50
CA ARG A 297 -24.20 4.99 -15.81
C ARG A 297 -25.15 3.99 -16.45
N ASN A 298 -25.87 4.47 -17.46
CA ASN A 298 -26.70 3.60 -18.28
C ASN A 298 -25.83 2.86 -19.29
N HIS A 299 -26.05 1.56 -19.44
CA HIS A 299 -25.51 0.82 -20.57
C HIS A 299 -26.27 -0.48 -20.81
N ARG A 300 -26.18 -0.93 -22.05
CA ARG A 300 -26.82 -2.14 -22.54
C ARG A 300 -25.83 -2.98 -23.32
N PHE A 301 -25.91 -4.29 -23.13
CA PHE A 301 -25.15 -5.27 -23.90
C PHE A 301 -25.92 -6.58 -24.04
N ASP A 302 -25.61 -7.34 -25.09
CA ASP A 302 -26.28 -8.61 -25.37
C ASP A 302 -25.61 -9.74 -24.60
N ASN A 303 -26.40 -10.57 -23.93
CA ASN A 303 -25.95 -11.81 -23.31
C ASN A 303 -26.66 -13.02 -23.94
N LEU A 304 -26.18 -14.24 -23.65
CA LEU A 304 -26.83 -15.48 -24.09
C LEU A 304 -28.26 -15.55 -23.53
N GLY A 305 -29.24 -15.24 -24.38
CA GLY A 305 -30.68 -15.37 -24.08
C GLY A 305 -31.45 -14.06 -24.01
N SER A 306 -30.86 -12.96 -23.53
CA SER A 306 -31.54 -11.65 -23.48
C SER A 306 -30.56 -10.49 -23.36
N PRO A 307 -30.90 -9.31 -23.91
CA PRO A 307 -30.14 -8.09 -23.63
C PRO A 307 -30.20 -7.75 -22.13
N ILE A 308 -29.07 -7.32 -21.59
CA ILE A 308 -28.94 -6.80 -20.22
C ILE A 308 -28.90 -5.29 -20.31
N GLU A 309 -29.73 -4.62 -19.53
CA GLU A 309 -29.77 -3.18 -19.41
C GLU A 309 -29.54 -2.81 -17.95
N ILE A 310 -28.56 -1.94 -17.71
CA ILE A 310 -28.22 -1.39 -16.40
C ILE A 310 -28.56 0.09 -16.44
N ASN A 311 -29.53 0.51 -15.64
CA ASN A 311 -30.07 1.88 -15.64
C ASN A 311 -29.51 2.69 -14.46
N SER A 312 -28.20 2.99 -14.47
CA SER A 312 -27.47 3.77 -13.45
C SER A 312 -28.00 3.58 -12.01
N PRO A 313 -27.86 2.39 -11.41
CA PRO A 313 -28.37 2.13 -10.06
C PRO A 313 -27.83 3.09 -8.98
N LEU A 314 -26.62 3.65 -9.19
CA LEU A 314 -26.06 4.65 -8.29
C LEU A 314 -26.63 6.05 -8.51
N ASN A 315 -27.37 6.31 -9.59
CA ASN A 315 -28.02 7.58 -9.91
C ASN A 315 -27.09 8.79 -9.62
N LEU A 316 -25.90 8.76 -10.22
CA LEU A 316 -24.87 9.80 -10.05
C LEU A 316 -25.25 11.07 -10.82
N ARG A 317 -26.21 11.84 -10.29
CA ARG A 317 -26.65 13.11 -10.89
C ARG A 317 -25.54 14.15 -10.88
N GLY A 318 -25.49 14.94 -11.94
CA GLY A 318 -24.48 15.99 -12.16
C GLY A 318 -23.26 15.56 -12.98
N LEU A 319 -23.12 14.25 -13.27
CA LEU A 319 -22.12 13.74 -14.20
C LEU A 319 -22.78 13.23 -15.48
N SER A 320 -22.18 13.59 -16.63
CA SER A 320 -22.49 12.94 -17.91
C SER A 320 -21.90 11.51 -17.96
N GLU A 321 -22.32 10.69 -18.91
CA GLU A 321 -21.75 9.33 -19.08
C GLU A 321 -20.23 9.34 -19.34
N PRO A 322 -19.68 10.23 -20.21
CA PRO A 322 -18.23 10.34 -20.38
C PRO A 322 -17.50 10.74 -19.10
N GLU A 323 -18.06 11.67 -18.32
CA GLU A 323 -17.47 12.08 -17.05
C GLU A 323 -17.52 10.97 -15.99
N THR A 324 -18.59 10.17 -15.98
CA THR A 324 -18.71 9.00 -15.10
C THR A 324 -17.66 7.95 -15.43
N ASN A 325 -17.46 7.67 -16.73
CA ASN A 325 -16.38 6.79 -17.18
C ASN A 325 -15.00 7.34 -16.84
N ARG A 326 -14.80 8.64 -17.03
CA ARG A 326 -13.55 9.32 -16.70
C ARG A 326 -13.25 9.21 -15.20
N LEU A 327 -14.24 9.49 -14.34
CA LEU A 327 -14.11 9.31 -12.90
C LEU A 327 -13.71 7.87 -12.54
N ALA A 328 -14.40 6.87 -13.09
CA ALA A 328 -14.09 5.46 -12.83
C ALA A 328 -12.63 5.12 -13.20
N VAL A 329 -12.17 5.58 -14.36
CA VAL A 329 -10.79 5.38 -14.83
C VAL A 329 -9.80 6.08 -13.91
N LEU A 330 -10.06 7.34 -13.54
CA LEU A 330 -9.17 8.10 -12.66
C LEU A 330 -9.02 7.43 -11.29
N LEU A 331 -10.09 6.87 -10.71
CA LEU A 331 -10.03 6.16 -9.44
C LEU A 331 -9.12 4.93 -9.52
N VAL A 332 -9.28 4.11 -10.56
CA VAL A 332 -8.41 2.93 -10.74
C VAL A 332 -6.96 3.34 -10.98
N ARG A 333 -6.75 4.38 -11.80
CA ARG A 333 -5.41 4.91 -12.09
C ARG A 333 -4.73 5.48 -10.84
N LEU A 334 -5.45 6.24 -10.01
CA LEU A 334 -4.95 6.73 -8.72
C LEU A 334 -4.46 5.58 -7.83
N GLN A 335 -5.18 4.46 -7.79
CA GLN A 335 -4.75 3.28 -7.04
C GLN A 335 -3.44 2.68 -7.59
N HIS A 336 -3.25 2.65 -8.92
CA HIS A 336 -2.03 2.15 -9.55
C HIS A 336 -0.81 3.00 -9.18
N ILE A 337 -0.97 4.32 -9.18
CA ILE A 337 0.13 5.24 -8.85
C ILE A 337 0.36 5.41 -7.34
N ARG A 338 -0.62 5.06 -6.49
CA ARG A 338 -0.52 5.14 -5.01
C ARG A 338 0.64 4.34 -4.43
N ASN A 339 1.05 3.24 -5.07
CA ASN A 339 2.16 2.42 -4.58
C ASN A 339 3.14 2.04 -5.71
N PRO A 340 4.18 2.86 -5.95
CA PRO A 340 5.14 2.63 -7.01
C PRO A 340 5.96 1.33 -6.82
N PHE A 341 6.07 0.81 -5.60
CA PHE A 341 6.87 -0.38 -5.28
C PHE A 341 6.18 -1.71 -5.63
N ILE A 342 4.90 -1.68 -6.04
CA ILE A 342 4.15 -2.88 -6.47
C ILE A 342 4.09 -2.99 -8.00
N HIS A 343 4.29 -1.89 -8.72
CA HIS A 343 4.18 -1.82 -10.19
C HIS A 343 5.50 -1.32 -10.79
N PRO A 344 6.45 -2.23 -11.12
CA PRO A 344 7.81 -1.88 -11.59
C PRO A 344 7.85 -1.18 -12.96
N GLU A 345 6.71 -1.12 -13.66
CA GLU A 345 6.53 -0.49 -14.97
C GLU A 345 6.34 1.04 -14.93
N PHE A 346 6.29 1.65 -13.75
CA PHE A 346 6.20 3.09 -13.60
C PHE A 346 7.45 3.64 -12.89
N SER A 347 8.17 4.60 -13.48
CA SER A 347 9.36 5.23 -12.86
C SER A 347 8.98 6.18 -11.71
N GLU A 348 9.78 6.25 -10.64
CA GLU A 348 9.43 6.92 -9.36
C GLU A 348 9.31 8.45 -9.43
N ARG A 349 9.89 9.11 -10.45
CA ARG A 349 10.20 10.55 -10.42
C ARG A 349 9.09 11.46 -10.97
N GLU A 350 8.22 10.98 -11.86
CA GLU A 350 7.17 11.80 -12.51
C GLU A 350 5.81 11.76 -11.77
N LYS A 351 5.70 11.00 -10.67
CA LYS A 351 4.41 10.51 -10.17
C LYS A 351 3.61 11.46 -9.27
N ILE A 352 4.25 12.33 -8.47
CA ILE A 352 3.49 13.12 -7.47
C ILE A 352 2.80 14.31 -8.12
N GLY A 353 3.49 15.02 -9.01
CA GLY A 353 2.87 16.10 -9.78
C GLY A 353 1.72 15.59 -10.66
N GLU A 354 1.87 14.41 -11.27
CA GLU A 354 0.78 13.74 -11.98
C GLU A 354 -0.35 13.30 -11.03
N MET A 355 -0.01 12.73 -9.87
CA MET A 355 -1.00 12.33 -8.87
C MET A 355 -1.85 13.50 -8.39
N ARG A 356 -1.23 14.64 -8.05
CA ARG A 356 -1.95 15.85 -7.64
C ARG A 356 -2.93 16.30 -8.73
N LYS A 357 -2.49 16.31 -10.00
CA LYS A 357 -3.38 16.63 -11.13
C LYS A 357 -4.57 15.68 -11.22
N LEU A 358 -4.33 14.37 -11.07
CA LEU A 358 -5.40 13.37 -11.09
C LEU A 358 -6.35 13.50 -9.89
N VAL A 359 -5.84 13.87 -8.72
CA VAL A 359 -6.65 14.15 -7.53
C VAL A 359 -7.53 15.37 -7.74
N VAL A 360 -6.97 16.48 -8.22
CA VAL A 360 -7.71 17.70 -8.54
C VAL A 360 -8.81 17.40 -9.56
N GLU A 361 -8.50 16.63 -10.61
CA GLU A 361 -9.49 16.21 -11.60
C GLU A 361 -10.59 15.32 -10.98
N CYS A 362 -10.22 14.35 -10.14
CA CYS A 362 -11.18 13.51 -9.42
C CYS A 362 -12.11 14.33 -8.56
N LEU A 363 -11.57 15.19 -7.68
CA LEU A 363 -12.35 16.00 -6.76
C LEU A 363 -13.27 16.97 -7.52
N GLY A 364 -12.80 17.53 -8.63
CA GLY A 364 -13.62 18.35 -9.52
C GLY A 364 -14.83 17.59 -10.09
N LEU A 365 -14.66 16.32 -10.48
CA LEU A 365 -15.78 15.48 -10.92
C LEU A 365 -16.68 15.07 -9.75
N ILE A 366 -16.11 14.67 -8.62
CA ILE A 366 -16.86 14.23 -7.43
C ILE A 366 -17.73 15.36 -6.88
N LYS A 367 -17.23 16.60 -6.92
CA LYS A 367 -17.96 17.80 -6.52
C LYS A 367 -19.24 18.03 -7.33
N LYS A 368 -19.23 17.70 -8.63
CA LYS A 368 -20.43 17.79 -9.48
C LYS A 368 -21.53 16.81 -9.07
N ILE A 369 -21.20 15.76 -8.31
CA ILE A 369 -22.19 14.79 -7.84
C ILE A 369 -23.08 15.46 -6.80
N GLU A 370 -24.35 15.63 -7.14
CA GLU A 370 -25.34 16.27 -6.25
C GLU A 370 -25.41 15.51 -4.91
N ASN A 371 -25.32 16.25 -3.80
CA ASN A 371 -25.56 15.69 -2.47
C ASN A 371 -27.04 15.27 -2.35
N GLN A 372 -27.31 14.18 -1.64
CA GLN A 372 -28.67 13.94 -1.16
C GLN A 372 -28.98 15.02 -0.13
N SER A 373 -29.61 16.11 -0.55
CA SER A 373 -30.35 16.97 0.36
C SER A 373 -31.28 16.05 1.15
N ASN A 374 -31.16 16.05 2.47
CA ASN A 374 -32.10 15.40 3.38
C ASN A 374 -33.51 15.88 3.01
N ARG A 375 -34.24 15.04 2.28
CA ARG A 375 -35.68 15.13 2.07
C ARG A 375 -36.29 13.83 2.52
#